data_AF-A0A7S2TGM7-F1
#
_entry.id   AF-A0A7S2TGM7-F1
#
_cell.length_a   1.000
_cell.length_b   1.000
_cell.length_c   1.000
_cell.angle_alpha   90.00
_cell.angle_beta   90.00
_cell.angle_gamma   90.00
#
_symmetry.space_group_name_H-M   'P 1'
#
loop_
_entity.id
_entity.type
_entity.pdbx_description
1 polymer ?
#
loop_
_entity_poly.entity_id
_entity_poly.type
_entity_poly.pdbx_seq_one_letter_code
_entity_poly.pdbx_strand_id
1 'polypeptide(L)'
;RFERYMALPPCHILAQFYVSTSGELSCSMYQRSGDMGLGVPFNIASYALLTRLIAQVCGLRAGELVHTIGDAHVYLNHIDPLKEQLTREPRPFPRLRINPNKMDIDEFEFRDLLVEGYEPWPTIKMKMAV
;
A
#
# COMPACT_ATOMS: atom_id res chain seq x y z
N ARG A 1 27.03 -11.07 8.47
CA ARG A 1 26.19 -10.01 7.84
C ARG A 1 25.12 -10.71 7.00
N PHE A 2 23.85 -10.61 7.43
CA PHE A 2 22.70 -11.28 6.80
C PHE A 2 22.36 -10.76 5.39
N GLU A 3 22.97 -9.65 4.98
CA GLU A 3 22.84 -9.04 3.65
C GLU A 3 23.23 -9.95 2.47
N ARG A 4 23.96 -11.05 2.70
CA ARG A 4 24.44 -11.95 1.62
C ARG A 4 23.41 -12.96 1.08
N TYR A 5 22.23 -13.06 1.69
CA TYR A 5 21.19 -14.04 1.26
C TYR A 5 19.96 -13.39 0.61
N MET A 6 19.89 -12.05 0.53
CA MET A 6 18.74 -11.34 0.00
C MET A 6 19.14 -10.61 -1.28
N ALA A 7 18.37 -10.80 -2.36
CA ALA A 7 18.60 -10.10 -3.63
C ALA A 7 18.49 -8.57 -3.49
N LEU A 8 17.62 -8.12 -2.58
CA LEU A 8 17.49 -6.72 -2.17
C LEU A 8 17.08 -6.67 -0.68
N PRO A 9 17.73 -5.84 0.17
CA PRO A 9 17.30 -5.68 1.55
C PRO A 9 15.87 -5.10 1.63
N PRO A 10 15.03 -5.56 2.57
CA PRO A 10 13.63 -5.12 2.67
C PRO A 10 13.50 -3.60 2.70
N CYS A 11 12.53 -3.05 1.96
CA CYS A 11 12.21 -1.62 2.00
C CYS A 11 11.20 -1.32 3.12
N HIS A 12 10.17 -2.15 3.28
CA HIS A 12 9.23 -2.12 4.41
C HIS A 12 9.81 -2.94 5.55
N ILE A 13 10.26 -2.27 6.61
CA ILE A 13 11.06 -2.91 7.67
C ILE A 13 10.17 -3.50 8.74
N LEU A 14 9.11 -2.79 9.11
CA LEU A 14 8.25 -3.13 10.24
C LEU A 14 6.84 -2.64 9.99
N ALA A 15 5.86 -3.44 10.38
CA ALA A 15 4.49 -3.00 10.55
C ALA A 15 3.99 -3.36 11.95
N GLN A 16 3.32 -2.42 12.60
CA GLN A 16 2.68 -2.56 13.90
C GLN A 16 1.18 -2.42 13.73
N PHE A 17 0.41 -3.32 14.37
CA PHE A 17 -1.04 -3.25 14.38
C PHE A 17 -1.56 -2.80 15.75
N TYR A 18 -2.64 -2.03 15.72
CA TYR A 18 -3.33 -1.54 16.92
C TYR A 18 -4.83 -1.82 16.81
N VAL A 19 -5.42 -2.37 17.86
CA VAL A 19 -6.87 -2.60 17.96
C VAL A 19 -7.45 -1.57 18.93
N SER A 20 -8.35 -0.72 18.43
CA SER A 20 -9.04 0.27 19.23
C SER A 20 -10.13 -0.36 20.11
N THR A 21 -10.59 0.37 21.13
CA THR A 21 -11.74 -0.02 21.93
C THR A 21 -13.05 -0.06 21.14
N SER A 22 -13.12 0.56 19.97
CA SER A 22 -14.27 0.51 19.04
C SER A 22 -14.26 -0.73 18.13
N GLY A 23 -13.22 -1.57 18.20
CA GLY A 23 -13.06 -2.75 17.35
C GLY A 23 -12.50 -2.44 15.95
N GLU A 24 -11.68 -1.39 15.84
CA GLU A 24 -10.97 -1.03 14.61
C GLU A 24 -9.49 -1.43 14.68
N LEU A 25 -9.00 -2.05 13.61
CA LEU A 25 -7.61 -2.44 13.44
C LEU A 25 -6.90 -1.43 12.52
N SER A 26 -5.96 -0.67 13.09
CA SER A 26 -5.08 0.25 12.37
C SER A 26 -3.70 -0.35 12.18
N CYS A 27 -2.99 0.08 11.14
CA CYS A 27 -1.63 -0.36 10.81
C CYS A 27 -0.70 0.86 10.75
N SER A 28 0.45 0.76 11.42
CA SER A 28 1.56 1.69 11.25
C SER A 28 2.73 0.95 10.60
N MET A 29 3.20 1.43 9.46
CA MET A 29 4.28 0.81 8.69
C MET A 29 5.45 1.77 8.53
N TYR A 30 6.66 1.28 8.81
CA TYR A 30 7.91 2.00 8.57
C TYR A 30 8.64 1.47 7.34
N GLN A 31 8.80 2.34 6.35
CA GLN A 31 9.54 2.11 5.11
C GLN A 31 10.87 2.86 5.16
N ARG A 32 12.01 2.14 5.16
CA ARG A 32 13.33 2.80 5.24
C ARG A 32 13.64 3.67 4.01
N SER A 33 13.11 3.30 2.84
CA SER A 33 13.43 3.88 1.55
C SER A 33 12.21 3.79 0.64
N GLY A 34 11.68 4.96 0.27
CA GLY A 34 10.45 5.12 -0.49
C GLY A 34 10.67 5.86 -1.79
N ASP A 35 10.66 5.11 -2.90
CA ASP A 35 10.54 5.66 -4.25
C ASP A 35 9.14 6.26 -4.41
N MET A 36 9.06 7.58 -4.44
CA MET A 36 7.80 8.32 -4.53
C MET A 36 7.10 8.15 -5.88
N GLY A 37 7.82 7.76 -6.95
CA GLY A 37 7.27 7.57 -8.28
C GLY A 37 6.62 6.21 -8.48
N LEU A 38 7.31 5.14 -8.12
CA LEU A 38 6.82 3.77 -8.32
C LEU A 38 6.46 3.08 -7.01
N GLY A 39 7.41 2.96 -6.08
CA GLY A 39 7.27 2.12 -4.89
C GLY A 39 6.14 2.54 -3.96
N VAL A 40 6.12 3.80 -3.52
CA VAL A 40 5.19 4.30 -2.50
C VAL A 40 3.72 4.12 -2.88
N PRO A 41 3.26 4.41 -4.12
CA PRO A 41 1.90 4.10 -4.55
C PRO A 41 1.50 2.63 -4.36
N PHE A 42 2.38 1.68 -4.73
CA PHE A 42 2.12 0.25 -4.49
C PHE A 42 2.10 -0.08 -3.00
N ASN A 43 2.98 0.54 -2.21
CA ASN A 43 3.12 0.21 -0.80
C ASN A 43 1.91 0.68 0.02
N ILE A 44 1.35 1.84 -0.32
CA ILE A 44 0.08 2.31 0.26
C ILE A 44 -1.04 1.31 -0.02
N ALA A 45 -1.23 0.92 -1.28
CA ALA A 45 -2.29 -0.02 -1.64
C ALA A 45 -2.08 -1.41 -1.01
N SER A 46 -0.84 -1.90 -0.97
CA SER A 46 -0.49 -3.20 -0.40
C SER A 46 -0.75 -3.28 1.09
N TYR A 47 -0.31 -2.28 1.87
CA TYR A 47 -0.53 -2.29 3.32
C TYR A 47 -1.96 -1.92 3.70
N ALA A 48 -2.67 -1.11 2.90
CA ALA A 48 -4.10 -0.90 3.07
C ALA A 48 -4.88 -2.20 2.87
N LEU A 49 -4.54 -2.97 1.82
CA LEU A 49 -5.13 -4.29 1.58
C LEU A 49 -4.83 -5.24 2.75
N LEU A 50 -3.56 -5.38 3.14
CA LEU A 50 -3.15 -6.24 4.26
C LEU A 50 -3.90 -5.89 5.56
N THR A 51 -4.02 -4.60 5.86
CA THR A 51 -4.76 -4.11 7.04
C THR A 51 -6.23 -4.56 6.99
N ARG A 52 -6.87 -4.47 5.82
CA ARG A 52 -8.27 -4.89 5.63
C ARG A 52 -8.44 -6.39 5.71
N LEU A 53 -7.51 -7.18 5.16
CA LEU A 53 -7.54 -8.64 5.25
C LEU A 53 -7.36 -9.11 6.70
N ILE A 54 -6.37 -8.57 7.43
CA ILE A 54 -6.16 -8.89 8.85
C ILE A 54 -7.38 -8.48 9.69
N ALA A 55 -7.93 -7.29 9.45
CA ALA A 55 -9.14 -6.86 10.14
C ALA A 55 -10.28 -7.87 9.93
N GLN A 56 -10.52 -8.30 8.68
CA GLN A 56 -11.58 -9.25 8.36
C GLN A 56 -11.40 -10.60 9.07
N VAL A 57 -10.23 -11.24 8.96
CA VAL A 57 -9.99 -12.56 9.57
C VAL A 57 -9.99 -12.51 11.11
N CYS A 58 -9.75 -11.33 11.69
CA CYS A 58 -9.86 -11.10 13.12
C CYS A 58 -11.27 -10.66 13.58
N GLY A 59 -12.25 -10.51 12.67
CA GLY A 59 -13.60 -10.03 13.00
C GLY A 59 -13.66 -8.55 13.41
N LEU A 60 -12.70 -7.75 12.95
CA LEU A 60 -12.54 -6.31 13.24
C LEU A 60 -12.88 -5.45 12.01
N ARG A 61 -13.07 -4.15 12.23
CA ARG A 61 -13.17 -3.16 11.14
C ARG A 61 -11.78 -2.63 10.81
N ALA A 62 -11.50 -2.35 9.54
CA ALA A 62 -10.24 -1.69 9.17
C ALA A 62 -10.29 -0.21 9.60
N GLY A 63 -9.26 0.21 10.32
CA GLY A 63 -9.05 1.60 10.74
C GLY A 63 -8.08 2.33 9.82
N GLU A 64 -7.09 2.99 10.41
CA GLU A 64 -6.14 3.85 9.71
C GLU A 64 -4.90 3.09 9.22
N LEU A 65 -4.33 3.57 8.11
CA LEU A 65 -2.97 3.23 7.69
C LEU A 65 -2.06 4.44 7.90
N VAL A 66 -1.07 4.30 8.78
CA VAL A 66 -0.02 5.29 9.00
C VAL A 66 1.25 4.80 8.31
N HIS A 67 1.70 5.52 7.28
CA HIS A 67 2.89 5.16 6.51
C HIS A 67 4.03 6.13 6.82
N THR A 68 5.02 5.69 7.60
CA THR A 68 6.23 6.44 7.92
C THR A 68 7.35 6.06 6.94
N ILE A 69 7.94 7.05 6.28
CA ILE A 69 9.03 6.86 5.32
C ILE A 69 10.31 7.49 5.88
N GLY A 70 11.41 6.74 5.86
CA GLY A 70 12.75 7.22 6.21
C GLY A 70 13.32 8.10 5.09
N ASP A 71 13.92 7.47 4.09
CA ASP A 71 14.41 8.16 2.88
C ASP A 71 13.31 8.21 1.81
N ALA A 72 12.59 9.33 1.75
CA ALA A 72 11.62 9.60 0.70
C ALA A 72 12.30 10.33 -0.47
N HIS A 73 12.35 9.69 -1.64
CA HIS A 73 13.12 10.20 -2.78
C HIS A 73 12.38 10.09 -4.11
N VAL A 74 12.83 10.91 -5.06
CA VAL A 74 12.38 10.93 -6.46
C VAL A 74 13.59 10.67 -7.35
N TYR A 75 13.50 9.67 -8.22
CA TYR A 75 14.54 9.45 -9.23
C TYR A 75 14.53 10.57 -10.28
N LEU A 76 15.70 10.94 -10.79
CA LEU A 76 15.84 12.04 -11.75
C LEU A 76 15.00 11.81 -13.03
N ASN A 77 14.90 10.56 -13.48
CA ASN A 77 14.08 10.17 -14.64
C ASN A 77 12.57 10.13 -14.36
N HIS A 78 12.12 10.42 -13.14
CA HIS A 78 10.71 10.52 -12.76
C HIS A 78 10.25 11.97 -12.55
N ILE A 79 11.15 12.95 -12.60
CA ILE A 79 10.81 14.36 -12.34
C ILE A 79 9.70 14.87 -13.28
N ASP A 80 9.86 14.72 -14.59
CA ASP A 80 8.86 15.22 -15.55
C ASP A 80 7.53 14.44 -15.48
N PRO A 81 7.52 13.09 -15.43
CA PRO A 81 6.31 12.31 -15.15
C PRO A 81 5.57 12.74 -13.87
N LEU A 82 6.28 12.99 -12.77
CA LEU A 82 5.67 13.41 -11.52
C LEU A 82 5.14 14.84 -11.56
N LYS A 83 5.82 15.75 -12.27
CA LYS A 83 5.29 17.09 -12.52
C LYS A 83 3.98 17.04 -13.29
N GLU A 84 3.86 16.18 -14.30
CA GLU A 84 2.58 15.93 -14.99
C GLU A 84 1.52 15.37 -14.03
N GLN A 85 1.88 14.43 -13.15
CA GLN A 85 0.94 13.90 -12.17
C GLN A 85 0.42 14.99 -11.23
N LEU A 86 1.28 15.92 -10.81
CA LEU A 86 0.94 17.02 -9.90
C LEU A 86 -0.02 18.06 -10.53
N THR A 87 -0.18 18.09 -11.85
CA THR A 87 -1.18 18.96 -12.50
C THR A 87 -2.59 18.38 -12.49
N ARG A 88 -2.77 17.15 -12.01
CA ARG A 88 -4.05 16.43 -12.04
C ARG A 88 -4.78 16.59 -10.71
N GLU A 89 -6.01 17.10 -10.75
CA GLU A 89 -6.86 17.17 -9.56
C GLU A 89 -7.20 15.75 -9.04
N PRO A 90 -7.00 15.46 -7.74
CA PRO A 90 -7.40 14.19 -7.16
C PRO A 90 -8.90 13.94 -7.33
N ARG A 91 -9.25 12.71 -7.70
CA ARG A 91 -10.65 12.22 -7.73
C ARG A 91 -10.95 11.42 -6.47
N PRO A 92 -12.23 11.20 -6.13
CA PRO A 92 -12.61 10.36 -4.99
C PRO A 92 -11.90 8.99 -5.03
N PHE A 93 -11.48 8.49 -3.87
CA PHE A 93 -10.90 7.16 -3.77
C PHE A 93 -11.93 6.07 -4.14
N PRO A 94 -11.48 4.94 -4.73
CA PRO A 94 -12.34 3.80 -4.93
C PRO A 94 -12.71 3.13 -3.61
N ARG A 95 -13.64 2.17 -3.66
CA ARG A 95 -13.95 1.28 -2.54
C ARG A 95 -13.42 -0.11 -2.83
N LEU A 96 -12.87 -0.77 -1.81
CA LEU A 96 -12.49 -2.18 -1.88
C LEU A 96 -13.52 -3.04 -1.16
N ARG A 97 -14.17 -3.92 -1.92
CA ARG A 97 -15.06 -4.98 -1.42
C ARG A 97 -14.29 -6.30 -1.39
N ILE A 98 -14.32 -6.97 -0.24
CA ILE A 98 -13.64 -8.24 0.01
C ILE A 98 -14.71 -9.31 0.22
N ASN A 99 -14.50 -10.52 -0.29
CA ASN A 99 -15.42 -11.64 -0.08
C ASN A 99 -15.61 -11.89 1.43
N PRO A 100 -16.82 -11.72 1.99
CA PRO A 100 -17.04 -11.81 3.44
C PRO A 100 -16.97 -13.23 3.98
N ASN A 101 -17.00 -14.25 3.10
CA ASN A 101 -16.96 -15.66 3.51
C ASN A 101 -15.53 -16.16 3.75
N LYS A 102 -14.51 -15.37 3.38
CA LYS A 102 -13.10 -15.72 3.53
C LYS A 102 -12.59 -15.28 4.90
N MET A 103 -12.25 -16.25 5.75
CA MET A 103 -11.83 -16.02 7.14
C MET A 103 -10.44 -16.57 7.45
N ASP A 104 -9.77 -17.17 6.47
CA ASP A 104 -8.37 -17.57 6.55
C ASP A 104 -7.53 -16.64 5.67
N ILE A 105 -6.41 -16.15 6.20
CA ILE A 105 -5.53 -15.18 5.54
C ILE A 105 -4.87 -15.75 4.28
N ASP A 106 -4.65 -17.07 4.25
CA ASP A 106 -3.97 -17.75 3.13
C ASP A 106 -4.95 -18.16 2.01
N GLU A 107 -6.26 -18.00 2.24
CA GLU A 107 -7.31 -18.43 1.32
C GLU A 107 -7.80 -17.34 0.34
N PHE A 108 -7.36 -16.09 0.52
CA PHE A 108 -7.78 -15.00 -0.35
C PHE A 108 -7.18 -15.12 -1.74
N GLU A 109 -8.03 -15.01 -2.75
CA GLU A 109 -7.62 -14.96 -4.14
C GLU A 109 -7.98 -13.62 -4.80
N PHE A 110 -7.40 -13.34 -5.96
CA PHE A 110 -7.69 -12.11 -6.71
C PHE A 110 -9.19 -11.90 -6.96
N ARG A 111 -9.93 -12.99 -7.24
CA ARG A 111 -11.38 -12.95 -7.47
C ARG A 111 -12.20 -12.54 -6.23
N ASP A 112 -11.62 -12.61 -5.04
CA ASP A 112 -12.25 -12.21 -3.78
C ASP A 112 -12.14 -10.70 -3.53
N LEU A 113 -11.41 -9.98 -4.39
CA LEU A 113 -11.12 -8.55 -4.26
C LEU A 113 -11.77 -7.78 -5.41
N LEU A 114 -12.71 -6.90 -5.10
CA LEU A 114 -13.35 -6.04 -6.08
C LEU A 114 -13.10 -4.57 -5.76
N VAL A 115 -12.51 -3.85 -6.72
CA VAL A 115 -12.31 -2.40 -6.64
C VAL A 115 -13.44 -1.70 -7.39
N GLU A 116 -14.28 -0.97 -6.65
CA GLU A 116 -15.49 -0.31 -7.15
C GLU A 116 -15.27 1.21 -7.24
N GLY A 117 -15.73 1.84 -8.32
CA GLY A 117 -15.63 3.29 -8.51
C GLY A 117 -14.19 3.80 -8.73
N TYR A 118 -13.30 2.96 -9.28
CA TYR A 118 -11.95 3.40 -9.63
C TYR A 118 -11.93 4.14 -10.96
N GLU A 119 -11.91 5.47 -10.88
CA GLU A 119 -11.89 6.36 -12.04
C GLU A 119 -10.58 7.17 -12.11
N PRO A 120 -9.41 6.53 -12.30
CA PRO A 120 -8.13 7.22 -12.30
C PRO A 120 -7.94 8.09 -13.54
N TRP A 121 -6.98 9.00 -13.46
CA TRP A 121 -6.38 9.61 -14.65
C TRP A 121 -5.58 8.56 -15.45
N PRO A 122 -5.31 8.80 -16.75
CA PRO A 122 -4.53 7.87 -17.57
C PRO A 122 -3.17 7.53 -16.96
N THR A 123 -2.71 6.29 -17.12
CA THR A 123 -1.43 5.82 -16.60
C THR A 123 -0.26 6.69 -17.07
N ILE A 124 0.61 7.08 -16.14
CA ILE A 124 1.91 7.72 -16.44
C ILE A 124 2.97 6.63 -16.41
N LYS A 125 3.74 6.49 -17.49
CA LYS A 125 4.80 5.49 -17.58
C LYS A 125 6.10 6.03 -16.98
N MET A 126 6.62 5.33 -15.96
CA MET A 126 7.91 5.60 -15.34
C MET A 126 8.80 4.35 -15.43
N LYS A 127 10.09 4.53 -15.71
CA LYS A 127 11.06 3.42 -15.78
C LYS A 127 11.66 3.16 -14.40
N MET A 128 11.71 1.91 -13.96
CA MET A 128 12.44 1.55 -12.75
C MET A 128 13.92 1.90 -12.89
N ALA A 129 14.52 2.43 -11.82
CA ALA A 129 15.97 2.46 -11.67
C ALA A 129 16.44 1.04 -11.30
N VAL A 130 17.51 0.59 -11.97
CA VAL A 130 18.18 -0.69 -11.70
C VAL A 130 19.48 -0.42 -10.98
#